data_AF-A0A2G7GXX3-F1
#
_entry.id   AF-A0A2G7GXX3-F1
#
_cell.length_a   1.000
_cell.length_b   1.000
_cell.length_c   1.000
_cell.angle_alpha   90.00
_cell.angle_beta   90.00
_cell.angle_gamma   90.00
#
_symmetry.space_group_name_H-M   'P 1'
#
loop_
_entity.id
_entity.type
_entity.pdbx_description
1 polymer ?
#
loop_
_entity_poly.entity_id
_entity_poly.type
_entity_poly.pdbx_seq_one_letter_code
_entity_poly.pdbx_strand_id
1 'polypeptide(L)'
;MPTGPVTWQAPTWQALGLSRPRAQPLTDAARARLAHLTELRDIDSPAAADRAGAEYAGERWLAPDLLGVRPWLPPDTPPREVVRAVLNGEWTGFLALLGEYGPWVYAADVRALQELSGAYAALVQAAQTAPEDVALHAAHRSRQDAPHHTLLVRLEATPYRRPARSAPDSAHLTGLERAFWAQVGGQAARHRAARPGRRPSS
;
A
#
# COMPACT_ATOMS: atom_id res chain seq x y z
N MET A 1 8.65 43.34 2.32
CA MET A 1 8.84 41.96 1.82
C MET A 1 9.59 41.17 2.88
N PRO A 2 9.05 40.08 3.46
CA PRO A 2 9.81 39.27 4.39
C PRO A 2 10.48 38.12 3.64
N THR A 3 11.78 38.24 3.38
CA THR A 3 12.66 37.11 3.07
C THR A 3 13.18 36.54 4.38
N GLY A 4 12.35 35.76 5.07
CA GLY A 4 12.81 34.91 6.16
C GLY A 4 13.63 33.75 5.59
N PRO A 5 14.70 33.28 6.26
CA PRO A 5 15.38 32.07 5.86
C PRO A 5 14.37 30.91 5.88
N VAL A 6 14.18 30.25 4.74
CA VAL A 6 13.48 28.97 4.68
C VAL A 6 14.34 28.01 5.49
N THR A 7 13.98 27.77 6.74
CA THR A 7 14.56 26.70 7.54
C THR A 7 14.09 25.39 6.93
N TRP A 8 14.93 24.80 6.08
CA TRP A 8 14.77 23.40 5.68
C TRP A 8 14.93 22.56 6.94
N GLN A 9 13.81 22.29 7.63
CA GLN A 9 13.82 21.30 8.70
C GLN A 9 14.22 19.98 8.07
N ALA A 10 15.33 19.40 8.56
CA ALA A 10 15.73 18.07 8.14
C ALA A 10 14.55 17.10 8.41
N PRO A 11 14.24 16.18 7.48
CA PRO A 11 13.14 15.25 7.67
C PRO A 11 13.37 14.46 8.97
N THR A 12 12.29 14.24 9.73
CA THR A 12 12.34 13.46 10.97
C THR A 12 11.21 12.43 10.98
N TRP A 13 11.44 11.28 11.61
CA TRP A 13 10.39 10.28 11.82
C TRP A 13 9.20 10.84 12.62
N GLN A 14 9.45 11.79 13.52
CA GLN A 14 8.40 12.45 14.30
C GLN A 14 7.47 13.30 13.41
N ALA A 15 8.01 13.98 12.39
CA ALA A 15 7.18 14.69 11.40
C ALA A 15 6.30 13.73 10.58
N LEU A 16 6.68 12.46 10.48
CA LEU A 16 5.90 11.39 9.85
C LEU A 16 4.93 10.70 10.82
N GLY A 17 4.87 11.13 12.08
CA GLY A 17 3.99 10.55 13.10
C GLY A 17 4.53 9.26 13.72
N LEU A 18 5.81 8.97 13.54
CA LEU A 18 6.46 7.79 14.10
C LEU A 18 7.34 8.18 15.29
N SER A 19 7.17 7.45 16.40
CA SER A 19 8.20 7.39 17.43
C SER A 19 9.37 6.61 16.84
N ARG A 20 10.59 7.16 16.91
CA ARG A 20 11.83 6.56 16.39
C ARG A 20 11.82 5.02 16.54
N PRO A 21 12.06 4.23 15.47
CA PRO A 21 11.92 2.77 15.55
C PRO A 21 12.80 2.21 16.68
N ARG A 22 12.19 1.49 17.63
CA ARG A 22 12.90 0.89 18.77
C ARG A 22 13.65 -0.37 18.33
N ALA A 23 14.91 -0.44 18.72
CA ALA A 23 15.87 -1.46 18.34
C ALA A 23 15.58 -2.80 19.05
N GLN A 24 14.70 -3.61 18.50
CA GLN A 24 14.79 -5.05 18.69
C GLN A 24 14.89 -5.71 17.31
N PRO A 25 16.02 -6.34 16.98
CA PRO A 25 16.17 -6.94 15.65
C PRO A 25 15.09 -8.02 15.44
N LEU A 26 14.32 -7.90 14.36
CA LEU A 26 13.40 -8.95 13.93
C LEU A 26 14.18 -10.22 13.57
N THR A 27 13.58 -11.38 13.87
CA THR A 27 14.05 -12.67 13.32
C THR A 27 13.91 -12.65 11.80
N ASP A 28 14.72 -13.45 11.09
CA ASP A 28 14.61 -13.56 9.64
C ASP A 28 13.20 -14.03 9.20
N ALA A 29 12.56 -14.87 10.01
CA ALA A 29 11.19 -15.31 9.78
C ALA A 29 10.17 -14.17 9.92
N ALA A 30 10.29 -13.32 10.94
CA ALA A 30 9.42 -12.14 11.10
C ALA A 30 9.61 -11.14 9.96
N ARG A 31 10.84 -11.02 9.44
CA ARG A 31 11.16 -10.14 8.32
C ARG A 31 10.60 -10.65 7.00
N ALA A 32 10.67 -11.96 6.74
CA ALA A 32 10.08 -12.56 5.55
C ALA A 32 8.56 -12.31 5.49
N ARG A 33 7.87 -12.33 6.64
CA ARG A 33 6.42 -12.06 6.73
C ARG A 33 6.01 -10.67 6.26
N LEU A 34 6.93 -9.70 6.20
CA LEU A 34 6.63 -8.34 5.73
C LEU A 34 6.25 -8.28 4.25
N ALA A 35 6.61 -9.29 3.46
CA ALA A 35 6.29 -9.39 2.04
C ALA A 35 5.36 -10.58 1.72
N HIS A 36 4.95 -11.36 2.73
CA HIS A 36 4.10 -12.53 2.53
C HIS A 36 2.63 -12.15 2.48
N LEU A 37 1.83 -12.92 1.75
CA LEU A 37 0.37 -12.82 1.82
C LEU A 37 -0.09 -13.10 3.26
N THR A 38 -0.70 -12.11 3.91
CA THR A 38 -1.16 -12.22 5.30
C THR A 38 -2.63 -12.59 5.34
N GLU A 39 -3.45 -11.97 4.49
CA GLU A 39 -4.88 -12.26 4.37
C GLU A 39 -5.24 -12.47 2.91
N LEU A 40 -6.18 -13.40 2.67
CA LEU A 40 -6.77 -13.64 1.36
C LEU A 40 -8.24 -14.04 1.50
N ARG A 41 -9.12 -13.30 0.83
CA ARG A 41 -10.55 -13.58 0.75
C ARG A 41 -11.00 -13.57 -0.70
N ASP A 42 -11.72 -14.63 -1.08
CA ASP A 42 -12.48 -14.64 -2.33
C ASP A 42 -13.76 -13.83 -2.16
N ILE A 43 -13.98 -12.88 -3.06
CA ILE A 43 -15.13 -11.98 -3.07
C ILE A 43 -15.93 -12.28 -4.34
N ASP A 44 -16.76 -13.30 -4.26
CA ASP A 44 -17.57 -13.85 -5.36
C ASP A 44 -19.00 -13.28 -5.42
N SER A 45 -19.42 -12.59 -4.36
CA SER A 45 -20.82 -12.24 -4.14
C SER A 45 -21.00 -11.00 -3.25
N PRO A 46 -22.16 -10.33 -3.34
CA PRO A 46 -22.56 -9.28 -2.41
C PRO A 46 -22.35 -9.62 -0.94
N ALA A 47 -22.82 -10.81 -0.53
CA ALA A 47 -22.75 -11.25 0.86
C ALA A 47 -21.30 -11.55 1.30
N ALA A 48 -20.44 -12.05 0.40
CA ALA A 48 -19.01 -12.17 0.68
C ALA A 48 -18.37 -10.80 0.91
N ALA A 49 -18.67 -9.82 0.06
CA ALA A 49 -18.16 -8.45 0.20
C ALA A 49 -18.64 -7.78 1.49
N ASP A 50 -19.92 -7.91 1.84
CA ASP A 50 -20.49 -7.31 3.05
C ASP A 50 -19.88 -7.94 4.33
N ARG A 51 -19.64 -9.26 4.31
CA ARG A 51 -18.94 -9.95 5.42
C ARG A 51 -17.50 -9.49 5.57
N ALA A 52 -16.74 -9.44 4.48
CA ALA A 52 -15.36 -8.96 4.50
C ALA A 52 -15.29 -7.50 4.96
N GLY A 53 -16.18 -6.64 4.45
CA GLY A 53 -16.29 -5.25 4.89
C GLY A 53 -16.61 -5.12 6.38
N ALA A 54 -17.50 -5.96 6.91
CA ALA A 54 -17.80 -5.98 8.35
C ALA A 54 -16.62 -6.48 9.20
N GLU A 55 -15.94 -7.52 8.77
CA GLU A 55 -14.78 -8.11 9.46
C GLU A 55 -13.62 -7.13 9.55
N TYR A 56 -13.30 -6.46 8.44
CA TYR A 56 -12.14 -5.58 8.33
C TYR A 56 -12.49 -4.08 8.45
N ALA A 57 -13.69 -3.72 8.92
CA ALA A 57 -14.09 -2.31 9.07
C ALA A 57 -13.18 -1.50 10.01
N GLY A 58 -12.55 -2.18 10.97
CA GLY A 58 -11.58 -1.58 11.90
C GLY A 58 -10.17 -1.45 11.33
N GLU A 59 -9.88 -2.05 10.17
CA GLU A 59 -8.56 -2.00 9.55
C GLU A 59 -8.29 -0.60 9.01
N ARG A 60 -7.32 0.08 9.65
CA ARG A 60 -6.99 1.48 9.41
C ARG A 60 -6.73 1.80 7.93
N TRP A 61 -6.16 0.85 7.19
CA TRP A 61 -5.67 1.08 5.83
C TRP A 61 -6.54 0.47 4.73
N LEU A 62 -7.55 -0.33 5.08
CA LEU A 62 -8.40 -0.99 4.08
C LEU A 62 -9.07 0.01 3.14
N ALA A 63 -9.81 0.97 3.68
CA ALA A 63 -10.52 1.96 2.86
C ALA A 63 -9.56 2.90 2.11
N PRO A 64 -8.55 3.51 2.77
CA PRO A 64 -7.56 4.34 2.06
C PRO A 64 -6.90 3.64 0.88
N ASP A 65 -6.40 2.42 1.07
CA ASP A 65 -5.68 1.70 0.02
C ASP A 65 -6.57 1.34 -1.17
N LEU A 66 -7.80 0.87 -0.88
CA LEU A 66 -8.73 0.49 -1.93
C LEU A 66 -9.24 1.71 -2.70
N LEU A 67 -9.61 2.80 -2.01
CA LEU A 67 -10.14 4.02 -2.64
C LEU A 67 -9.05 4.83 -3.36
N GLY A 68 -7.83 4.83 -2.84
CA GLY A 68 -6.69 5.62 -3.35
C GLY A 68 -6.31 5.35 -4.79
N VAL A 69 -6.63 4.16 -5.30
CA VAL A 69 -6.33 3.71 -6.66
C VAL A 69 -7.59 3.59 -7.54
N ARG A 70 -8.75 4.00 -7.00
CA ARG A 70 -10.07 3.87 -7.63
C ARG A 70 -10.77 5.22 -7.67
N PRO A 71 -10.35 6.16 -8.55
CA PRO A 71 -10.92 7.50 -8.63
C PRO A 71 -12.41 7.55 -9.02
N TRP A 72 -13.00 6.41 -9.37
CA TRP A 72 -14.42 6.27 -9.68
C TRP A 72 -15.30 5.84 -8.50
N LEU A 73 -14.70 5.56 -7.34
CA LEU A 73 -15.44 5.31 -6.10
C LEU A 73 -15.46 6.59 -5.25
N PRO A 74 -16.52 6.82 -4.47
CA PRO A 74 -16.56 7.95 -3.54
C PRO A 74 -15.42 7.86 -2.52
N PRO A 75 -14.61 8.91 -2.34
CA PRO A 75 -13.45 8.88 -1.43
C PRO A 75 -13.85 8.79 0.06
N ASP A 76 -15.10 9.07 0.37
CA ASP A 76 -15.73 9.02 1.69
C ASP A 76 -16.52 7.74 1.95
N THR A 77 -16.39 6.73 1.07
CA THR A 77 -17.05 5.43 1.24
C THR A 77 -16.70 4.85 2.62
N PRO A 78 -17.70 4.50 3.46
CA PRO A 78 -17.44 3.96 4.79
C PRO A 78 -16.57 2.69 4.75
N PRO A 79 -15.66 2.45 5.72
CA PRO A 79 -14.81 1.26 5.74
C PRO A 79 -15.58 -0.05 5.65
N ARG A 80 -16.77 -0.11 6.26
CA ARG A 80 -17.65 -1.30 6.21
C ARG A 80 -18.22 -1.58 4.82
N GLU A 81 -18.31 -0.57 3.96
CA GLU A 81 -18.95 -0.62 2.65
C GLU A 81 -17.93 -0.66 1.50
N VAL A 82 -16.65 -0.38 1.76
CA VAL A 82 -15.64 -0.21 0.70
C VAL A 82 -15.49 -1.47 -0.16
N VAL A 83 -15.48 -2.67 0.43
CA VAL A 83 -15.36 -3.92 -0.32
C VAL A 83 -16.59 -4.14 -1.22
N ARG A 84 -17.78 -3.77 -0.74
CA ARG A 84 -19.02 -3.81 -1.51
C ARG A 84 -19.00 -2.82 -2.68
N ALA A 85 -18.47 -1.62 -2.45
CA ALA A 85 -18.31 -0.61 -3.49
C ALA A 85 -17.32 -1.07 -4.58
N VAL A 86 -16.19 -1.68 -4.19
CA VAL A 86 -15.22 -2.27 -5.13
C VAL A 86 -15.87 -3.36 -5.97
N LEU A 87 -16.56 -4.33 -5.35
CA LEU A 87 -17.27 -5.39 -6.06
C LEU A 87 -18.29 -4.84 -7.08
N ASN A 88 -19.02 -3.78 -6.71
CA ASN A 88 -19.98 -3.14 -7.60
C ASN A 88 -19.31 -2.41 -8.78
N GLY A 89 -18.09 -1.89 -8.58
CA GLY A 89 -17.31 -1.19 -9.60
C GLY A 89 -16.51 -2.11 -10.54
N GLU A 90 -15.93 -3.19 -10.03
CA GLU A 90 -14.97 -4.04 -10.75
C GLU A 90 -15.53 -5.43 -11.13
N TRP A 91 -16.28 -6.08 -10.22
CA TRP A 91 -16.70 -7.50 -10.23
C TRP A 91 -15.80 -8.38 -9.34
N THR A 92 -16.14 -9.67 -9.22
CA THR A 92 -15.51 -10.68 -8.37
C THR A 92 -13.99 -10.73 -8.49
N GLY A 93 -13.33 -11.06 -7.38
CA GLY A 93 -11.89 -11.14 -7.28
C GLY A 93 -11.45 -11.42 -5.86
N PHE A 94 -10.17 -11.21 -5.60
CA PHE A 94 -9.52 -11.48 -4.33
C PHE A 94 -9.24 -10.18 -3.57
N LEU A 95 -9.75 -10.08 -2.35
CA LEU A 95 -9.28 -9.10 -1.36
C LEU A 95 -8.08 -9.70 -0.63
N ALA A 96 -6.96 -8.97 -0.57
CA ALA A 96 -5.73 -9.46 0.04
C ALA A 96 -5.00 -8.39 0.83
N LEU A 97 -4.34 -8.80 1.92
CA LEU A 97 -3.36 -8.00 2.65
C LEU A 97 -1.96 -8.55 2.33
N LEU A 98 -1.12 -7.71 1.71
CA LEU A 98 0.25 -8.08 1.37
C LEU A 98 1.18 -7.67 2.51
N GLY A 99 1.53 -8.60 3.39
CA GLY A 99 2.37 -8.36 4.56
C GLY A 99 1.62 -7.70 5.72
N GLU A 100 2.05 -7.98 6.94
CA GLU A 100 1.38 -7.54 8.18
C GLU A 100 1.19 -6.01 8.28
N TYR A 101 2.08 -5.25 7.65
CA TYR A 101 2.05 -3.77 7.63
C TYR A 101 1.92 -3.19 6.22
N GLY A 102 1.57 -4.02 5.24
CA GLY A 102 1.57 -3.61 3.85
C GLY A 102 0.21 -3.17 3.32
N PRO A 103 0.05 -3.18 1.99
CA PRO A 103 -1.15 -2.69 1.33
C PRO A 103 -2.29 -3.71 1.35
N TRP A 104 -3.51 -3.19 1.53
CA TRP A 104 -4.73 -3.89 1.09
C TRP A 104 -4.89 -3.73 -0.43
N VAL A 105 -5.10 -4.84 -1.13
CA VAL A 105 -5.32 -4.87 -2.58
C VAL A 105 -6.55 -5.68 -2.93
N TYR A 106 -7.17 -5.33 -4.06
CA TYR A 106 -8.24 -6.12 -4.66
C TYR A 106 -7.79 -6.51 -6.07
N ALA A 107 -7.57 -7.81 -6.29
CA ALA A 107 -7.01 -8.37 -7.51
C ALA A 107 -8.06 -9.21 -8.24
N ALA A 108 -8.11 -9.11 -9.58
CA ALA A 108 -9.09 -9.84 -10.38
C ALA A 108 -8.89 -11.36 -10.32
N ASP A 109 -7.63 -11.80 -10.30
CA ASP A 109 -7.26 -13.20 -10.35
C ASP A 109 -5.93 -13.47 -9.61
N VAL A 110 -5.54 -14.74 -9.54
CA VAL A 110 -4.31 -15.18 -8.85
C VAL A 110 -3.05 -14.59 -9.52
N ARG A 111 -3.05 -14.42 -10.84
CA ARG A 111 -1.90 -13.86 -11.56
C ARG A 111 -1.70 -12.40 -11.19
N ALA A 112 -2.76 -11.61 -11.20
CA ALA A 112 -2.74 -10.22 -10.76
C ALA A 112 -2.24 -10.10 -9.32
N LEU A 113 -2.71 -10.99 -8.43
CA LEU A 113 -2.24 -11.04 -7.03
C LEU A 113 -0.75 -11.37 -6.93
N GLN A 114 -0.24 -12.33 -7.71
CA GLN A 114 1.18 -12.68 -7.75
C GLN A 114 2.05 -11.53 -8.26
N GLU A 115 1.61 -10.83 -9.30
CA GLU A 115 2.29 -9.63 -9.82
C GLU A 115 2.38 -8.53 -8.76
N LEU A 116 1.30 -8.28 -8.02
CA LEU A 116 1.29 -7.30 -6.92
C LEU A 116 2.17 -7.73 -5.74
N SER A 117 2.13 -9.01 -5.39
CA SER A 117 2.96 -9.60 -4.32
C SER A 117 4.45 -9.47 -4.65
N GLY A 118 4.83 -9.73 -5.91
CA GLY A 118 6.21 -9.56 -6.37
C GLY A 118 6.67 -8.11 -6.34
N ALA A 119 5.83 -7.17 -6.80
CA ALA A 119 6.15 -5.74 -6.77
C ALA A 119 6.30 -5.22 -5.33
N TYR A 120 5.43 -5.63 -4.42
CA TYR A 120 5.53 -5.28 -3.01
C TYR A 120 6.75 -5.92 -2.34
N ALA A 121 7.06 -7.18 -2.63
CA ALA A 121 8.26 -7.84 -2.13
C ALA A 121 9.55 -7.11 -2.57
N ALA A 122 9.60 -6.61 -3.81
CA ALA A 122 10.74 -5.82 -4.29
C ALA A 122 10.91 -4.52 -3.48
N LEU A 123 9.82 -3.83 -3.15
CA LEU A 123 9.83 -2.66 -2.27
C LEU A 123 10.36 -3.01 -0.88
N VAL A 124 9.84 -4.07 -0.26
CA VAL A 124 10.25 -4.50 1.09
C VAL A 124 11.75 -4.87 1.12
N GLN A 125 12.24 -5.61 0.12
CA GLN A 125 13.66 -5.98 0.03
C GLN A 125 14.58 -4.78 -0.12
N ALA A 126 14.20 -3.82 -0.97
CA ALA A 126 14.96 -2.57 -1.12
C ALA A 126 14.93 -1.76 0.18
N ALA A 127 13.76 -1.57 0.79
CA ALA A 127 13.61 -0.81 2.03
C ALA A 127 14.37 -1.45 3.21
N GLN A 128 14.37 -2.78 3.27
CA GLN A 128 15.11 -3.55 4.28
C GLN A 128 16.61 -3.27 4.22
N THR A 129 17.19 -3.12 3.03
CA THR A 129 18.64 -2.92 2.86
C THR A 129 19.08 -1.46 2.90
N ALA A 130 18.12 -0.53 2.95
CA ALA A 130 18.39 0.90 2.99
C ALA A 130 18.87 1.38 4.38
N PRO A 131 19.85 2.30 4.43
CA PRO A 131 20.17 3.08 5.62
C PRO A 131 18.96 3.90 6.12
N GLU A 132 18.96 4.25 7.41
CA GLU A 132 17.85 4.98 8.04
C GLU A 132 17.62 6.37 7.41
N ASP A 133 18.68 7.11 7.12
CA ASP A 133 18.61 8.42 6.48
C ASP A 133 17.99 8.32 5.08
N VAL A 134 18.37 7.31 4.31
CA VAL A 134 17.80 7.05 2.98
C VAL A 134 16.30 6.71 3.08
N ALA A 135 15.93 5.82 3.99
CA ALA A 135 14.53 5.44 4.23
C ALA A 135 13.69 6.66 4.67
N LEU A 136 14.24 7.51 5.54
CA LEU A 136 13.59 8.72 6.03
C LEU A 136 13.33 9.74 4.91
N HIS A 137 14.32 9.97 4.04
CA HIS A 137 14.15 10.84 2.88
C HIS A 137 13.13 10.28 1.88
N ALA A 138 13.14 8.96 1.64
CA ALA A 138 12.19 8.32 0.75
C ALA A 138 10.75 8.38 1.28
N ALA A 139 10.57 8.11 2.58
CA ALA A 139 9.28 8.18 3.26
C ALA A 139 8.71 9.60 3.29
N HIS A 140 9.56 10.62 3.50
CA HIS A 140 9.14 12.02 3.44
C HIS A 140 8.68 12.43 2.05
N ARG A 141 9.44 12.07 1.00
CA ARG A 141 9.04 12.32 -0.39
C ARG A 141 7.74 11.62 -0.74
N SER A 142 7.62 10.35 -0.39
CA SER A 142 6.40 9.56 -0.59
C SER A 142 5.18 10.23 0.04
N ARG A 143 5.31 10.76 1.26
CA ARG A 143 4.21 11.44 1.95
C ARG A 143 3.81 12.76 1.30
N GLN A 144 4.75 13.45 0.67
CA GLN A 144 4.44 14.66 -0.10
C GLN A 144 3.66 14.32 -1.37
N ASP A 145 4.01 13.21 -2.03
CA ASP A 145 3.34 12.75 -3.25
C ASP A 145 1.94 12.16 -2.96
N ALA A 146 1.81 11.41 -1.86
CA ALA A 146 0.57 10.71 -1.48
C ALA A 146 0.39 10.70 0.07
N PRO A 147 -0.23 11.76 0.65
CA PRO A 147 -0.28 11.97 2.11
C PRO A 147 -0.90 10.85 2.93
N HIS A 148 -1.70 9.97 2.31
CA HIS A 148 -2.47 8.95 3.00
C HIS A 148 -2.00 7.50 2.71
N HIS A 149 -1.08 7.26 1.75
CA HIS A 149 -0.80 5.92 1.21
C HIS A 149 0.70 5.55 1.15
N THR A 150 1.48 5.96 2.16
CA THR A 150 2.93 5.68 2.17
C THR A 150 3.23 4.35 2.86
N LEU A 151 3.48 3.30 2.08
CA LEU A 151 3.96 2.00 2.56
C LEU A 151 5.33 2.12 3.23
N LEU A 152 6.20 3.00 2.73
CA LEU A 152 7.51 3.26 3.32
C LEU A 152 7.41 3.71 4.77
N VAL A 153 6.41 4.52 5.14
CA VAL A 153 6.17 4.90 6.54
C VAL A 153 5.60 3.71 7.34
N ARG A 154 4.76 2.88 6.73
CA ARG A 154 4.13 1.74 7.42
C ARG A 154 5.14 0.68 7.80
N LEU A 155 6.10 0.37 6.94
CA LEU A 155 7.17 -0.59 7.23
C LEU A 155 7.97 -0.21 8.48
N GLU A 156 8.15 1.09 8.71
CA GLU A 156 8.86 1.66 9.86
C GLU A 156 8.14 1.52 11.20
N ALA A 157 6.89 1.03 11.19
CA ALA A 157 6.23 0.56 12.41
C ALA A 157 7.00 -0.63 13.05
N THR A 158 7.88 -1.29 12.29
CA THR A 158 8.70 -2.39 12.77
C THR A 158 10.20 -2.17 12.56
N PRO A 159 11.07 -2.79 13.39
CA PRO A 159 12.52 -2.73 13.21
C PRO A 159 13.01 -3.77 12.17
N TYR A 160 12.63 -3.56 10.91
CA TYR A 160 12.86 -4.52 9.80
C TYR A 160 14.10 -4.30 8.94
N ARG A 161 14.89 -3.24 9.20
CA ARG A 161 16.09 -2.97 8.39
C ARG A 161 17.26 -3.89 8.72
N ARG A 162 18.07 -4.16 7.69
CA ARG A 162 19.39 -4.79 7.73
C ARG A 162 20.25 -4.11 6.65
N PRO A 163 20.81 -2.92 6.94
CA PRO A 163 21.53 -2.13 5.96
C PRO A 163 22.66 -2.92 5.31
N ALA A 164 22.74 -2.86 3.98
CA ALA A 164 23.79 -3.52 3.20
C ALA A 164 24.77 -2.48 2.62
N ARG A 165 25.98 -2.92 2.24
CA ARG A 165 26.99 -2.03 1.62
C ARG A 165 26.51 -1.44 0.28
N SER A 166 25.75 -2.22 -0.50
CA SER A 166 25.10 -1.76 -1.72
C SER A 166 23.66 -1.36 -1.39
N ALA A 167 23.52 -0.17 -0.80
CA ALA A 167 22.22 0.36 -0.43
C ALA A 167 21.51 0.98 -1.64
N PRO A 168 20.19 0.79 -1.80
CA PRO A 168 19.41 1.59 -2.73
C PRO A 168 19.42 3.05 -2.30
N ASP A 169 19.26 3.97 -3.24
CA ASP A 169 19.03 5.38 -2.91
C ASP A 169 17.55 5.67 -2.63
N SER A 170 17.28 6.88 -2.13
CA SER A 170 15.92 7.26 -1.73
C SER A 170 14.99 7.48 -2.92
N ALA A 171 15.52 7.81 -4.10
CA ALA A 171 14.72 7.94 -5.32
C ALA A 171 14.25 6.57 -5.83
N HIS A 172 15.09 5.55 -5.71
CA HIS A 172 14.76 4.17 -6.04
C HIS A 172 13.62 3.64 -5.15
N LEU A 173 13.69 3.85 -3.83
CA LEU A 173 12.61 3.45 -2.91
C LEU A 173 11.27 4.12 -3.23
N THR A 174 11.27 5.45 -3.41
CA THR A 174 10.06 6.18 -3.80
C THR A 174 9.55 5.73 -5.18
N GLY A 175 10.46 5.41 -6.11
CA GLY A 175 10.12 4.88 -7.42
C GLY A 175 9.43 3.52 -7.37
N LEU A 176 9.92 2.59 -6.54
CA LEU A 176 9.31 1.27 -6.34
C LEU A 176 7.91 1.37 -5.76
N GLU A 177 7.71 2.20 -4.74
CA GLU A 177 6.39 2.41 -4.13
C GLU A 177 5.40 3.06 -5.11
N ARG A 178 5.84 4.07 -5.86
CA ARG A 178 5.02 4.70 -6.91
C ARG A 178 4.64 3.69 -8.00
N ALA A 179 5.59 2.88 -8.44
CA ALA A 179 5.35 1.84 -9.44
C ALA A 179 4.36 0.80 -8.93
N PHE A 180 4.46 0.39 -7.67
CA PHE A 180 3.50 -0.51 -7.03
C PHE A 180 2.08 0.06 -7.09
N TRP A 181 1.86 1.28 -6.62
CA TRP A 181 0.52 1.88 -6.62
C TRP A 181 -0.03 2.14 -8.03
N ALA A 182 0.84 2.53 -8.97
CA ALA A 182 0.46 2.65 -10.38
C ALA A 182 0.02 1.30 -10.97
N GLN A 183 0.68 0.20 -10.61
CA GLN A 183 0.29 -1.14 -11.03
C GLN A 183 -1.06 -1.56 -10.44
N VAL A 184 -1.30 -1.30 -9.15
CA VAL A 184 -2.60 -1.56 -8.51
C VAL A 184 -3.73 -0.80 -9.23
N GLY A 185 -3.54 0.51 -9.46
CA GLY A 185 -4.53 1.32 -10.19
C GLY A 185 -4.75 0.86 -11.63
N GLY A 186 -3.68 0.49 -12.33
CA GLY A 186 -3.74 -0.06 -13.68
C GLY A 186 -4.44 -1.42 -13.77
N GLN A 187 -4.26 -2.29 -12.76
CA GLN A 187 -5.02 -3.54 -12.65
C GLN A 187 -6.51 -3.28 -12.35
N ALA A 188 -6.82 -2.40 -11.39
CA ALA A 188 -8.20 -2.05 -11.04
C ALA A 188 -8.98 -1.45 -12.22
N ALA A 189 -8.36 -0.54 -12.98
CA ALA A 189 -8.98 0.08 -14.15
C ALA A 189 -9.28 -0.94 -15.26
N ARG A 190 -8.33 -1.87 -15.52
CA ARG A 190 -8.53 -2.97 -16.49
C ARG A 190 -9.62 -3.93 -16.03
N HIS A 191 -9.62 -4.30 -14.75
CA HIS A 191 -10.63 -5.19 -14.18
C HIS A 191 -12.04 -4.61 -14.34
N ARG A 192 -12.21 -3.34 -13.98
CA ARG A 192 -13.46 -2.60 -14.20
C ARG A 192 -13.89 -2.54 -15.66
N ALA A 193 -12.95 -2.34 -16.59
CA ALA A 193 -13.26 -2.28 -18.02
C ALA A 193 -13.68 -3.64 -18.58
N ALA A 194 -13.14 -4.73 -18.05
CA ALA A 194 -13.43 -6.10 -18.46
C ALA A 194 -14.77 -6.65 -17.93
N ARG A 195 -15.50 -5.88 -17.10
CA ARG A 195 -16.75 -6.32 -16.47
C ARG A 195 -17.79 -6.77 -17.53
N PRO A 196 -18.27 -8.03 -17.46
CA PRO A 196 -19.30 -8.53 -18.36
C PRO A 196 -20.59 -7.70 -18.24
N GLY A 197 -21.20 -7.33 -19.36
CA GLY A 197 -22.48 -6.61 -19.42
C GLY A 197 -22.39 -5.10 -19.66
N ARG A 198 -21.18 -4.52 -19.73
CA ARG A 198 -20.99 -3.13 -20.18
C ARG A 198 -20.94 -3.10 -21.71
N ARG A 199 -22.11 -3.17 -22.37
CA ARG A 199 -22.18 -2.80 -23.80
C ARG A 199 -21.71 -1.36 -23.92
N PRO A 200 -20.77 -1.02 -24.82
CA PRO A 200 -20.52 0.37 -25.15
C PRO A 200 -21.83 0.93 -25.73
N SER A 201 -22.41 1.91 -25.06
CA SER A 201 -23.45 2.73 -25.67
C SER A 201 -22.80 3.41 -26.87
N SER A 202 -23.29 3.08 -28.07
CA SER A 202 -22.93 3.72 -29.33
C SER A 202 -23.13 5.24 -29.28
#